data_AF-A0A8J5JXA8-F1
#
_entry.id   AF-A0A8J5JXA8-F1
#
_cell.length_a   1.000
_cell.length_b   1.000
_cell.length_c   1.000
_cell.angle_alpha   90.00
_cell.angle_beta   90.00
_cell.angle_gamma   90.00
#
_symmetry.space_group_name_H-M   'P 1'
#
loop_
_entity.id
_entity.type
_entity.pdbx_description
1 polymer ?
#
loop_
_entity_poly.entity_id
_entity_poly.type
_entity_poly.pdbx_seq_one_letter_code
_entity_poly.pdbx_strand_id
1 'polypeptide(L)'
;MIVPLLHQWTKANALFKPPVINQCRTIELKLTKLWHKAVETSLGKGNLARKNEFLHTLDTLFDILTCKCSIQLCSESNCSHSEDPCLELEFIKAQRTKAEGQGSMQMGSIDYSETKKQIANAKKREQIREREQKKKMKSEEAIQREEELCQDVYHFFDSAEVAFPHSKCGEMCENGHRSSGPCLQPREAR
;
A
#
# COMPACT_ATOMS: atom_id res chain seq x y z
N MET A 1 -66.22 5.42 -30.63
CA MET A 1 -65.38 5.60 -29.42
C MET A 1 -64.03 4.88 -29.44
N ILE A 2 -63.71 4.07 -30.47
CA ILE A 2 -62.47 3.29 -30.52
C ILE A 2 -61.25 4.14 -30.93
N VAL A 3 -61.43 5.11 -31.84
CA VAL A 3 -60.33 5.91 -32.41
C VAL A 3 -59.61 6.80 -31.38
N PRO A 4 -60.30 7.51 -30.45
CA PRO A 4 -59.62 8.29 -29.41
C PRO A 4 -58.83 7.42 -28.43
N LEU A 5 -59.33 6.22 -28.15
CA LEU A 5 -58.71 5.26 -27.23
C LEU A 5 -57.43 4.68 -27.85
N LEU A 6 -57.45 4.40 -29.15
CA LEU A 6 -56.27 3.94 -29.90
C LEU A 6 -55.17 5.01 -29.90
N HIS A 7 -55.54 6.29 -30.07
CA HIS A 7 -54.57 7.39 -30.06
C HIS A 7 -53.92 7.60 -28.68
N GLN A 8 -54.71 7.52 -27.60
CA GLN A 8 -54.16 7.57 -26.23
C GLN A 8 -53.26 6.36 -25.94
N TRP A 9 -53.63 5.18 -26.41
CA TRP A 9 -52.81 3.96 -26.29
C TRP A 9 -51.47 4.08 -27.02
N THR A 10 -51.45 4.56 -28.27
CA THR A 10 -50.20 4.77 -29.02
C THR A 10 -49.29 5.81 -28.35
N LYS A 11 -49.87 6.90 -27.84
CA LYS A 11 -49.12 7.95 -27.13
C LYS A 11 -48.53 7.46 -25.81
N ALA A 12 -49.27 6.64 -25.05
CA ALA A 12 -48.78 6.00 -23.84
C ALA A 12 -47.69 4.95 -24.17
N ASN A 13 -47.87 4.19 -25.26
CA ASN A 13 -46.91 3.17 -25.67
C ASN A 13 -45.59 3.71 -26.19
N ALA A 14 -45.58 4.90 -26.78
CA ALA A 14 -44.34 5.58 -27.17
C ALA A 14 -43.44 5.92 -25.96
N LEU A 15 -44.00 5.97 -24.74
CA LEU A 15 -43.25 6.23 -23.51
C LEU A 15 -42.72 4.94 -22.87
N PHE A 16 -43.25 3.78 -23.23
CA PHE A 16 -42.69 2.50 -22.78
C PHE A 16 -41.39 2.23 -23.54
N LYS A 17 -40.26 2.33 -22.85
CA LYS A 17 -39.01 1.76 -23.37
C LYS A 17 -39.19 0.25 -23.46
N PRO A 18 -38.96 -0.37 -24.63
CA PRO A 18 -39.05 -1.82 -24.74
C PRO A 18 -38.07 -2.44 -23.73
N PRO A 19 -38.48 -3.51 -23.04
CA PRO A 19 -37.60 -4.18 -22.08
C PRO A 19 -36.31 -4.59 -22.80
N VAL A 20 -35.18 -4.29 -22.17
CA VAL A 20 -33.88 -4.73 -22.69
C VAL A 20 -33.77 -6.23 -22.42
N ILE A 21 -34.05 -7.03 -23.43
CA ILE A 21 -33.88 -8.49 -23.37
C ILE A 21 -32.39 -8.78 -23.53
N ASN A 22 -31.71 -9.06 -22.42
CA ASN A 22 -30.35 -9.58 -22.46
C ASN A 22 -30.40 -11.11 -22.46
N GLN A 23 -29.78 -11.74 -23.45
CA GLN A 23 -29.57 -13.19 -23.45
C GLN A 23 -28.59 -13.58 -22.33
N CYS A 24 -28.78 -14.74 -21.70
CA CYS A 24 -27.90 -15.26 -20.64
C CYS A 24 -26.42 -15.24 -21.08
N ARG A 25 -26.14 -15.71 -22.30
CA ARG A 25 -24.80 -15.67 -22.90
C ARG A 25 -24.17 -14.27 -22.95
N THR A 26 -24.98 -13.23 -23.18
CA THR A 26 -24.48 -11.84 -23.21
C THR A 26 -24.15 -11.35 -21.80
N ILE A 27 -24.92 -11.78 -20.80
CA ILE A 27 -24.68 -11.45 -19.39
C ILE A 27 -23.40 -12.16 -18.92
N GLU A 28 -23.26 -13.45 -19.19
CA GLU A 28 -22.06 -14.24 -18.89
C GLU A 28 -20.80 -13.61 -19.49
N LEU A 29 -20.80 -13.30 -20.80
CA LEU A 29 -19.66 -12.66 -21.46
C LEU A 29 -19.28 -11.32 -20.83
N LYS A 30 -20.27 -10.53 -20.39
CA LYS A 30 -20.02 -9.27 -19.69
C LYS A 30 -19.43 -9.51 -18.30
N LEU A 31 -19.98 -10.44 -17.53
CA LEU A 31 -19.47 -10.82 -16.22
C LEU A 31 -18.03 -11.34 -16.29
N THR A 32 -17.72 -12.24 -17.22
CA THR A 32 -16.36 -12.76 -17.42
C THR A 32 -15.37 -11.65 -17.76
N LYS A 33 -15.73 -10.72 -18.65
CA LYS A 33 -14.86 -9.56 -18.98
C LYS A 33 -14.61 -8.65 -17.79
N LEU A 34 -15.63 -8.41 -16.97
CA LEU A 34 -15.51 -7.58 -15.77
C LEU A 34 -14.68 -8.27 -14.69
N TRP A 35 -14.85 -9.59 -14.53
CA TRP A 35 -14.06 -10.38 -13.59
C TRP A 35 -12.57 -10.30 -13.91
N HIS A 36 -12.19 -10.48 -15.18
CA HIS A 36 -10.79 -10.32 -15.58
C HIS A 36 -10.25 -8.91 -15.27
N LYS A 37 -11.02 -7.85 -15.56
CA LYS A 37 -10.64 -6.47 -15.20
C LYS A 37 -10.50 -6.29 -13.68
N ALA A 38 -11.35 -6.94 -12.88
CA ALA A 38 -11.28 -6.93 -11.42
C ALA A 38 -9.97 -7.54 -10.93
N VAL A 39 -9.62 -8.72 -11.47
CA VAL A 39 -8.40 -9.45 -11.13
C VAL A 39 -7.15 -8.66 -11.51
N GLU A 40 -7.13 -8.06 -12.71
CA GLU A 40 -6.00 -7.20 -13.11
C GLU A 40 -5.82 -5.99 -12.18
N THR A 41 -6.93 -5.40 -11.73
CA THR A 41 -6.92 -4.25 -10.83
C THR A 41 -6.48 -4.64 -9.41
N SER A 42 -6.91 -5.82 -8.91
CA SER A 42 -6.56 -6.29 -7.56
C SER A 42 -5.10 -6.73 -7.43
N LEU A 43 -4.47 -7.18 -8.52
CA LEU A 43 -3.04 -7.49 -8.58
C LEU A 43 -2.13 -6.25 -8.55
N GLY A 44 -2.67 -5.05 -8.31
CA GLY A 44 -1.89 -3.82 -8.16
C GLY A 44 -1.35 -3.25 -9.48
N LYS A 45 -1.80 -3.77 -10.63
CA LYS A 45 -1.37 -3.31 -11.96
C LYS A 45 -2.11 -2.05 -12.44
N GLY A 46 -3.03 -1.50 -11.63
CA GLY A 46 -3.86 -0.34 -11.97
C GLY A 46 -3.49 0.92 -11.19
N ASN A 47 -3.58 2.09 -11.84
CA ASN A 47 -3.52 3.37 -11.14
C ASN A 47 -4.85 3.66 -10.40
N LEU A 48 -4.83 4.61 -9.47
CA LEU A 48 -6.02 4.96 -8.65
C LEU A 48 -7.23 5.37 -9.50
N ALA A 49 -7.00 6.09 -10.60
CA ALA A 49 -8.06 6.51 -11.53
C ALA A 49 -8.79 5.31 -12.14
N ARG A 50 -8.04 4.30 -12.62
CA ARG A 50 -8.59 3.08 -13.22
C ARG A 50 -9.33 2.22 -12.21
N LYS A 51 -8.88 2.21 -10.95
CA LYS A 51 -9.60 1.55 -9.85
C LYS A 51 -10.96 2.22 -9.60
N ASN A 52 -11.00 3.55 -9.56
CA ASN A 52 -12.25 4.29 -9.34
C ASN A 52 -13.23 4.13 -10.51
N GLU A 53 -12.73 4.16 -11.76
CA GLU A 53 -13.54 3.91 -12.96
C GLU A 53 -14.09 2.47 -12.97
N PHE A 54 -13.29 1.50 -12.54
CA PHE A 54 -13.73 0.11 -12.40
C PHE A 54 -14.83 -0.04 -11.34
N LEU A 55 -14.70 0.61 -10.18
CA LEU A 55 -15.74 0.63 -9.14
C LEU A 55 -17.04 1.25 -9.65
N HIS A 56 -16.97 2.39 -10.34
CA HIS A 56 -18.14 3.02 -10.96
C HIS A 56 -18.81 2.10 -12.00
N THR A 57 -18.01 1.37 -12.78
CA THR A 57 -18.52 0.40 -13.76
C THR A 57 -19.24 -0.76 -13.08
N LEU A 58 -18.71 -1.26 -11.95
CA LEU A 58 -19.36 -2.29 -11.15
C LEU A 58 -20.69 -1.79 -10.58
N ASP A 59 -20.72 -0.60 -9.98
CA ASP A 59 -21.94 -0.01 -9.43
C ASP A 59 -23.03 0.13 -10.50
N THR A 60 -22.68 0.65 -11.68
CA THR A 60 -23.62 0.77 -12.81
C THR A 60 -24.15 -0.60 -13.26
N LEU A 61 -23.31 -1.64 -13.22
CA LEU A 61 -23.72 -2.98 -13.62
C LEU A 61 -24.62 -3.64 -12.57
N PHE A 62 -24.31 -3.43 -11.30
CA PHE A 62 -25.16 -3.85 -10.21
C PHE A 62 -26.49 -3.09 -10.23
N ASP A 63 -26.51 -1.81 -10.61
CA ASP A 63 -27.75 -1.05 -10.84
C ASP A 63 -28.60 -1.61 -11.97
N ILE A 64 -27.99 -2.16 -13.02
CA ILE A 64 -28.72 -2.86 -14.07
C ILE A 64 -29.30 -4.19 -13.54
N LEU A 65 -28.57 -4.90 -12.68
CA LEU A 65 -29.02 -6.14 -12.04
C LEU A 65 -30.01 -5.90 -10.88
N THR A 66 -30.05 -4.71 -10.31
CA THR A 66 -30.97 -4.29 -9.24
C THR A 66 -32.08 -3.37 -9.75
N CYS A 67 -32.09 -3.02 -11.05
CA CYS A 67 -33.18 -2.23 -11.61
C CYS A 67 -34.51 -2.94 -11.35
N LYS A 68 -35.50 -2.18 -10.88
CA LYS A 68 -36.92 -2.62 -10.78
C LYS A 68 -37.55 -2.92 -12.15
N CYS A 69 -36.82 -2.65 -13.23
CA CYS A 69 -37.15 -3.04 -14.58
C CYS A 69 -37.36 -4.57 -14.64
N SER A 70 -38.45 -5.04 -15.23
CA SER A 70 -38.63 -6.47 -15.53
C SER A 70 -37.58 -6.90 -16.57
N ILE A 71 -36.49 -7.52 -16.10
CA ILE A 71 -35.56 -8.23 -16.98
C ILE A 71 -36.26 -9.53 -17.33
N GLN A 72 -36.90 -9.57 -18.50
CA GLN A 72 -37.50 -10.80 -19.01
C GLN A 72 -36.38 -11.65 -19.61
N LEU A 73 -36.03 -12.73 -18.91
CA LEU A 73 -35.22 -13.79 -19.48
C LEU A 73 -36.06 -14.53 -20.51
N CYS A 74 -35.50 -14.75 -21.70
CA CYS A 74 -36.19 -15.48 -22.77
C CYS A 74 -36.58 -16.88 -22.25
N SER A 75 -37.88 -17.09 -22.06
CA SER A 75 -38.45 -18.33 -21.52
C SER A 75 -38.95 -19.28 -22.62
N GLU A 76 -38.70 -18.94 -23.90
CA GLU A 76 -39.09 -19.82 -25.00
C GLU A 76 -38.21 -21.07 -24.99
N SER A 77 -38.85 -22.23 -24.85
CA SER A 77 -38.27 -23.58 -24.74
C SER A 77 -37.45 -24.04 -25.96
N ASN A 78 -37.30 -23.19 -26.98
CA ASN A 78 -36.38 -23.39 -28.10
C ASN A 78 -35.02 -22.69 -27.91
N CYS A 79 -34.80 -22.02 -26.77
CA CYS A 79 -33.51 -21.46 -26.43
C CYS A 79 -32.62 -22.58 -25.84
N SER A 80 -31.70 -23.11 -26.64
CA SER A 80 -30.79 -24.20 -26.28
C SER A 80 -29.69 -23.76 -25.30
N HIS A 81 -30.08 -23.38 -24.08
CA HIS A 81 -29.15 -23.12 -22.98
C HIS A 81 -29.45 -24.11 -21.85
N SER A 82 -28.53 -25.04 -21.65
CA SER A 82 -28.71 -26.26 -20.86
C SER A 82 -28.37 -26.13 -19.38
N GLU A 83 -28.32 -24.92 -18.80
CA GLU A 83 -28.06 -24.75 -17.36
C GLU A 83 -28.91 -23.61 -16.82
N ASP A 84 -29.72 -23.92 -15.81
CA ASP A 84 -30.82 -23.11 -15.29
C ASP A 84 -30.30 -22.01 -14.34
N PRO A 85 -30.30 -20.71 -14.72
CA PRO A 85 -29.71 -19.63 -13.94
C PRO A 85 -30.45 -19.32 -12.63
N CYS A 86 -31.63 -19.92 -12.44
CA CYS A 86 -32.50 -19.66 -11.29
C CYS A 86 -31.85 -20.08 -9.96
N LEU A 87 -31.08 -21.18 -9.94
CA LEU A 87 -30.37 -21.66 -8.75
C LEU A 87 -29.22 -20.73 -8.34
N GLU A 88 -28.56 -20.10 -9.31
CA GLU A 88 -27.43 -19.20 -9.04
C GLU A 88 -27.89 -17.88 -8.44
N LEU A 89 -29.08 -17.39 -8.82
CA LEU A 89 -29.64 -16.17 -8.26
C LEU A 89 -30.04 -16.31 -6.78
N GLU A 90 -30.60 -17.46 -6.40
CA GLU A 90 -30.91 -17.78 -5.00
C GLU A 90 -29.64 -17.96 -4.16
N PHE A 91 -28.60 -18.59 -4.72
CA PHE A 91 -27.30 -18.70 -4.08
C PHE A 91 -26.67 -17.32 -3.81
N ILE A 92 -26.67 -16.42 -4.80
CA ILE A 92 -26.13 -15.05 -4.64
C ILE A 92 -26.93 -14.26 -3.59
N LYS A 93 -28.26 -14.38 -3.58
CA LYS A 93 -29.11 -13.75 -2.55
C LYS A 93 -28.78 -14.30 -1.15
N ALA A 94 -28.62 -15.61 -1.00
CA ALA A 94 -28.27 -16.24 0.27
C ALA A 94 -26.88 -15.81 0.79
N GLN A 95 -25.90 -15.64 -0.11
CA GLN A 95 -24.57 -15.13 0.27
C GLN A 95 -24.62 -13.66 0.71
N ARG A 96 -25.46 -12.82 0.08
CA ARG A 96 -25.65 -11.43 0.52
C ARG A 96 -26.30 -11.33 1.89
N THR A 97 -27.34 -12.12 2.14
CA THR A 97 -27.96 -12.19 3.48
C THR A 97 -26.95 -12.66 4.54
N LYS A 98 -26.03 -13.57 4.20
CA LYS A 98 -24.94 -13.98 5.09
C LYS A 98 -23.88 -12.89 5.30
N ALA A 99 -23.63 -12.04 4.30
CA ALA A 99 -22.68 -10.93 4.41
C ALA A 99 -23.25 -9.74 5.21
N GLU A 100 -24.55 -9.47 5.06
CA GLU A 100 -25.26 -8.42 5.79
C GLU A 100 -25.65 -8.85 7.20
N GLY A 101 -25.88 -10.14 7.41
CA GLY A 101 -25.97 -10.73 8.74
C GLY A 101 -24.60 -10.75 9.39
N GLN A 102 -24.24 -9.71 10.13
CA GLN A 102 -23.12 -9.76 11.09
C GLN A 102 -23.39 -10.89 12.08
N GLY A 103 -22.93 -12.10 11.76
CA GLY A 103 -22.96 -13.22 12.69
C GLY A 103 -22.14 -12.82 13.92
N SER A 104 -22.69 -13.05 15.11
CA SER A 104 -22.03 -12.79 16.39
C SER A 104 -20.66 -13.48 16.55
N MET A 105 -20.32 -14.41 15.65
CA MET A 105 -19.06 -15.16 15.59
C MET A 105 -18.11 -14.70 14.49
N GLN A 106 -18.32 -13.55 13.85
CA GLN A 106 -17.41 -13.07 12.81
C GLN A 106 -16.03 -12.79 13.44
N MET A 107 -15.03 -13.60 13.07
CA MET A 107 -13.61 -13.60 13.49
C MET A 107 -12.83 -12.29 13.18
N GLY A 108 -13.54 -11.18 12.97
CA GLY A 108 -12.97 -9.88 12.64
C GLY A 108 -13.67 -8.71 13.36
N SER A 109 -14.47 -8.96 14.40
CA SER A 109 -14.86 -7.86 15.29
C SER A 109 -13.59 -7.29 15.91
N ILE A 110 -13.28 -6.04 15.59
CA ILE A 110 -12.11 -5.32 16.12
C ILE A 110 -12.18 -5.40 17.64
N ASP A 111 -11.26 -6.18 18.24
CA ASP A 111 -11.07 -6.19 19.68
C ASP A 111 -10.53 -4.80 20.06
N TYR A 112 -11.45 -3.95 20.50
CA TYR A 112 -11.15 -2.56 20.84
C TYR A 112 -10.11 -2.47 21.96
N SER A 113 -10.09 -3.47 22.87
CA SER A 113 -9.15 -3.52 23.97
C SER A 113 -7.73 -3.83 23.48
N GLU A 114 -7.60 -4.78 22.56
CA GLU A 114 -6.32 -5.18 21.99
C GLU A 114 -5.78 -4.11 21.03
N THR A 115 -6.66 -3.52 20.22
CA THR A 115 -6.31 -2.41 19.32
C THR A 115 -5.78 -1.21 20.11
N LYS A 116 -6.41 -0.88 21.25
CA LYS A 116 -5.95 0.20 22.14
C LYS A 116 -4.57 -0.10 22.75
N LYS A 117 -4.29 -1.35 23.13
CA LYS A 117 -2.97 -1.78 23.61
C LYS A 117 -1.91 -1.67 22.52
N GLN A 118 -2.22 -2.09 21.29
CA GLN A 118 -1.29 -2.01 20.17
C GLN A 118 -0.91 -0.56 19.83
N ILE A 119 -1.89 0.35 19.81
CA ILE A 119 -1.65 1.79 19.60
C ILE A 119 -0.77 2.37 20.72
N ALA A 120 -1.05 2.03 21.98
CA ALA A 120 -0.25 2.50 23.11
C ALA A 120 1.21 1.99 23.04
N ASN A 121 1.40 0.72 22.67
CA ASN A 121 2.72 0.12 22.50
C ASN A 121 3.49 0.75 21.32
N ALA A 122 2.81 1.04 20.21
CA ALA A 122 3.41 1.73 19.07
C ALA A 122 3.92 3.12 19.46
N LYS A 123 3.10 3.92 20.16
CA LYS A 123 3.49 5.24 20.68
C LYS A 123 4.69 5.17 21.63
N LYS A 124 4.72 4.16 22.52
CA LYS A 124 5.84 3.97 23.44
C LYS A 124 7.15 3.64 22.69
N ARG A 125 7.09 2.79 21.66
CA ARG A 125 8.24 2.46 20.81
C ARG A 125 8.76 3.66 20.02
N GLU A 126 7.86 4.50 19.53
CA GLU A 126 8.22 5.75 18.84
C GLU A 126 8.95 6.73 19.78
N GLN A 127 8.42 6.95 20.99
CA GLN A 127 9.11 7.79 21.98
C GLN A 127 10.49 7.28 22.39
N ILE A 128 10.67 5.94 22.45
CA ILE A 128 11.99 5.35 22.73
C ILE A 128 12.96 5.67 21.59
N ARG A 129 12.53 5.48 20.33
CA ARG A 129 13.35 5.79 19.16
C ARG A 129 13.75 7.27 19.09
N GLU A 130 12.83 8.19 19.39
CA GLU A 130 13.16 9.63 19.44
C GLU A 130 14.19 9.96 20.54
N ARG A 131 14.07 9.33 21.72
CA ARG A 131 15.04 9.53 22.80
C ARG A 131 16.43 9.00 22.44
N GLU A 132 16.50 7.85 21.77
CA GLU A 132 17.75 7.28 21.28
C GLU A 132 18.39 8.16 20.21
N GLN A 133 17.61 8.67 19.25
CA GLN A 133 18.10 9.62 18.24
C GLN A 133 18.62 10.90 18.87
N LYS A 134 17.89 11.48 19.84
CA LYS A 134 18.35 12.68 20.57
C LYS A 134 19.65 12.43 21.35
N LYS A 135 19.83 11.23 21.91
CA LYS A 135 21.08 10.87 22.60
C LYS A 135 22.25 10.74 21.61
N LYS A 136 22.02 10.13 20.44
CA LYS A 136 23.03 10.02 19.38
C LYS A 136 23.46 11.40 18.87
N MET A 137 22.51 12.26 18.52
CA MET A 137 22.79 13.63 18.09
C MET A 137 23.59 14.41 19.13
N LYS A 138 23.24 14.32 20.43
CA LYS A 138 24.00 14.99 21.49
C LYS A 138 25.41 14.44 21.67
N SER A 139 25.60 13.14 21.47
CA SER A 139 26.91 12.50 21.52
C SER A 139 27.77 12.92 20.33
N GLU A 140 27.22 12.97 19.12
CA GLU A 140 27.92 13.45 17.92
C GLU A 140 28.29 14.92 18.06
N GLU A 141 27.39 15.76 18.57
CA GLU A 141 27.66 17.18 18.84
C GLU A 141 28.77 17.38 19.89
N ALA A 142 28.84 16.51 20.91
CA ALA A 142 29.91 16.56 21.91
C ALA A 142 31.28 16.17 21.31
N ILE A 143 31.31 15.12 20.50
CA ILE A 143 32.53 14.70 19.78
C ILE A 143 33.01 15.81 18.85
N GLN A 144 32.09 16.44 18.10
CA GLN A 144 32.43 17.52 17.19
C GLN A 144 33.03 18.74 17.92
N ARG A 145 32.50 19.10 19.10
CA ARG A 145 33.10 20.16 19.93
C ARG A 145 34.48 19.79 20.47
N GLU A 146 34.70 18.53 20.85
CA GLU A 146 36.02 18.06 21.27
C GLU A 146 37.03 18.08 20.12
N GLU A 147 36.60 17.72 18.90
CA GLU A 147 37.42 17.81 17.69
C GLU A 147 37.78 19.27 17.34
N GLU A 148 36.84 20.20 17.44
CA GLU A 148 37.08 21.64 17.25
C GLU A 148 38.09 22.18 18.27
N LEU A 149 37.95 21.82 19.56
CA LEU A 149 38.91 22.19 20.61
C LEU A 149 40.30 21.59 20.34
N CYS A 150 40.39 20.36 19.83
CA CYS A 150 41.67 19.77 19.43
C CYS A 150 42.30 20.53 18.27
N GLN A 151 41.53 20.89 17.24
CA GLN A 151 42.01 21.65 16.09
C GLN A 151 42.54 23.04 16.49
N ASP A 152 41.85 23.74 17.39
CA ASP A 152 42.30 25.05 17.90
C ASP A 152 43.65 24.95 18.62
N VAL A 153 43.85 23.88 19.40
CA VAL A 153 45.13 23.63 20.08
C VAL A 153 46.24 23.33 19.06
N TYR A 154 45.99 22.52 18.04
CA TYR A 154 46.97 22.25 16.97
C TYR A 154 47.35 23.53 16.22
N HIS A 155 46.38 24.36 15.84
CA HIS A 155 46.64 25.65 15.19
C HIS A 155 47.44 26.62 16.08
N PHE A 156 47.24 26.58 17.40
CA PHE A 156 48.03 27.36 18.35
C PHE A 156 49.51 26.93 18.38
N PHE A 157 49.79 25.63 18.35
CA PHE A 157 51.17 25.11 18.32
C PHE A 157 51.88 25.39 16.98
N ASP A 158 51.19 25.21 15.85
CA ASP A 158 51.76 25.54 14.52
C ASP A 158 52.12 27.03 14.39
N SER A 159 51.36 27.90 15.05
CA SER A 159 51.64 29.34 15.07
C SER A 159 52.83 29.72 15.97
N ALA A 160 53.20 28.86 16.93
CA ALA A 160 54.28 29.11 17.88
C ALA A 160 55.66 28.64 17.38
N GLU A 161 55.73 27.77 16.36
CA GLU A 161 57.00 27.27 15.81
C GLU A 161 57.79 28.29 14.96
N VAL A 162 57.26 29.50 14.73
CA VAL A 162 57.96 30.52 13.93
C VAL A 162 59.06 31.28 14.72
N ALA A 163 59.32 30.92 15.98
CA ALA A 163 60.27 31.66 16.83
C ALA A 163 61.30 30.78 17.59
N PHE A 164 61.55 29.54 17.15
CA PHE A 164 62.77 28.84 17.58
C PHE A 164 63.86 29.05 16.53
N PRO A 165 64.82 29.97 16.75
CA PRO A 165 65.99 30.06 15.90
C PRO A 165 66.70 28.72 15.96
N HIS A 166 66.82 28.07 14.81
CA HIS A 166 67.70 26.91 14.64
C HIS A 166 69.12 27.30 15.08
N SER A 167 69.43 27.06 16.35
CA SER A 167 70.80 26.98 16.82
C SER A 167 71.42 25.79 16.13
N LYS A 168 72.31 26.07 15.18
CA LYS A 168 73.20 25.10 14.53
C LYS A 168 73.88 24.23 15.58
N CYS A 169 73.31 23.08 15.89
CA CYS A 169 74.06 21.97 16.48
C CYS A 169 74.65 21.20 15.30
N GLY A 170 75.95 21.39 15.14
CA GLY A 170 76.72 20.91 14.00
C GLY A 170 76.73 19.41 13.86
N GLU A 171 76.96 19.03 12.61
CA GLU A 171 77.59 17.79 12.17
C GLU A 171 78.53 17.22 13.24
N MET A 172 78.24 16.02 13.74
CA MET A 172 79.20 14.93 13.87
C MET A 172 78.42 13.65 14.21
N CYS A 173 78.61 12.63 13.37
CA CYS A 173 78.58 11.18 13.63
C CYS A 173 77.91 10.40 12.49
N GLU A 174 78.53 10.45 11.31
CA GLU A 174 78.66 9.23 10.52
C GLU A 174 79.57 8.27 11.29
N ASN A 175 79.01 7.21 11.88
CA ASN A 175 79.61 5.88 11.90
C ASN A 175 78.72 4.88 12.66
N GLY A 176 78.24 3.90 11.91
CA GLY A 176 78.05 2.49 12.29
C GLY A 176 77.39 2.15 13.63
N HIS A 177 76.24 1.48 13.57
CA HIS A 177 76.21 0.04 13.83
C HIS A 177 74.82 -0.54 13.57
N ARG A 178 74.82 -1.70 12.91
CA ARG A 178 73.68 -2.62 12.83
C ARG A 178 73.26 -3.02 14.26
N SER A 179 72.00 -2.82 14.60
CA SER A 179 71.33 -3.62 15.61
C SER A 179 69.90 -3.91 15.17
N SER A 180 69.73 -5.15 14.72
CA SER A 180 68.47 -5.86 14.53
C SER A 180 67.66 -5.86 15.83
N GLY A 181 66.49 -5.20 15.82
CA GLY A 181 65.44 -5.33 16.83
C GLY A 181 64.23 -6.09 16.26
N PRO A 182 63.57 -6.97 17.03
CA PRO A 182 62.62 -7.95 16.49
C PRO A 182 61.24 -7.36 16.20
N CYS A 183 60.65 -7.81 15.08
CA CYS A 183 59.25 -7.58 14.72
C CYS A 183 58.31 -8.20 15.76
N LEU A 184 57.57 -7.37 16.47
CA LEU A 184 56.42 -7.79 17.28
C LEU A 184 55.27 -8.20 16.36
N GLN A 185 54.89 -9.48 16.39
CA GLN A 185 53.70 -9.98 15.69
C GLN A 185 52.41 -9.68 16.45
N PRO A 186 51.25 -9.56 15.75
CA PRO A 186 49.97 -9.28 16.38
C PRO A 186 49.43 -10.50 17.14
N ARG A 187 48.94 -10.27 18.36
CA ARG A 187 48.24 -11.25 19.19
C ARG A 187 46.82 -11.43 18.68
N GLU A 188 46.48 -12.62 18.20
CA GLU A 188 45.08 -13.02 17.96
C GLU A 188 44.34 -13.15 19.30
N ALA A 189 43.23 -12.43 19.44
CA ALA A 189 42.30 -12.57 20.55
C ALA A 189 41.14 -13.49 20.11
N ARG A 190 40.87 -14.50 20.94
CA ARG A 190 39.70 -15.38 20.87
C ARG A 190 38.45 -14.69 21.39
#